data_AF-A0A539DMV6-F1
#
_entry.id   AF-A0A539DMV6-F1
#
_cell.length_a   1.000
_cell.length_b   1.000
_cell.length_c   1.000
_cell.angle_alpha   90.00
_cell.angle_beta   90.00
_cell.angle_gamma   90.00
#
_symmetry.space_group_name_H-M   'P 1'
#
loop_
_entity.id
_entity.type
_entity.pdbx_description
1 polymer ?
#
loop_
_entity_poly.entity_id
_entity_poly.type
_entity_poly.pdbx_seq_one_letter_code
_entity_poly.pdbx_strand_id
1 'polypeptide(L)'
;MGLSGNLQSFGVPEILQLLALQRKSGILRLEREGGERQVLFIERGAIVGTRDRRTLGDDPFLSFLRGAGFLTDEQINAVIRVQSETSRDPLYILLSAGMIGRDRLVEALTQHTQQVIDRLLTWTEGSYEFSGDERSIPKMGLK
;
A
#
# COMPACT_ATOMS: atom_id res chain seq x y z
N MET A 1 -22.41 -4.91 -2.93
CA MET A 1 -22.01 -6.24 -3.46
C MET A 1 -20.51 -6.20 -3.68
N GLY A 2 -19.77 -7.11 -3.06
CA GLY A 2 -18.32 -7.26 -3.25
C GLY A 2 -18.02 -8.34 -4.28
N LEU A 3 -16.78 -8.38 -4.77
CA LEU A 3 -16.25 -9.48 -5.58
C LEU A 3 -15.28 -10.27 -4.71
N SER A 4 -15.45 -11.57 -4.56
CA SER A 4 -14.52 -12.41 -3.80
C SER A 4 -14.35 -13.77 -4.47
N GLY A 5 -13.21 -14.40 -4.22
CA GLY A 5 -12.86 -15.68 -4.83
C GLY A 5 -11.44 -16.14 -4.47
N ASN A 6 -10.91 -17.06 -5.28
CA ASN A 6 -9.55 -17.56 -5.17
C ASN A 6 -8.67 -17.14 -6.36
N LEU A 7 -7.37 -17.04 -6.12
CA LEU A 7 -6.39 -16.63 -7.13
C LEU A 7 -6.10 -17.71 -8.18
N GLN A 8 -6.42 -18.98 -7.89
CA GLN A 8 -6.25 -20.10 -8.82
C GLN A 8 -7.24 -20.04 -9.99
N SER A 9 -8.45 -19.53 -9.73
CA SER A 9 -9.51 -19.41 -10.74
C SER A 9 -9.48 -18.05 -11.43
N PHE A 10 -9.01 -17.01 -10.73
CA PHE A 10 -8.99 -15.65 -11.22
C PHE A 10 -7.78 -14.91 -10.63
N GLY A 11 -6.71 -14.79 -11.42
CA GLY A 11 -5.43 -14.26 -10.98
C GLY A 11 -5.45 -12.76 -10.68
N VAL A 12 -4.41 -12.30 -10.00
CA VAL A 12 -4.24 -10.88 -9.68
C VAL A 12 -4.25 -9.98 -10.93
N PRO A 13 -3.57 -10.31 -12.05
CA PRO A 13 -3.61 -9.49 -13.25
C PRO A 13 -5.04 -9.30 -13.79
N GLU A 14 -5.83 -10.37 -13.82
CA GLU A 14 -7.21 -10.37 -14.31
C GLU A 14 -8.13 -9.56 -13.40
N ILE A 15 -7.95 -9.67 -12.07
CA ILE A 15 -8.68 -8.84 -11.10
C ILE A 15 -8.39 -7.36 -11.34
N LEU A 16 -7.11 -6.98 -11.42
CA LEU A 16 -6.72 -5.58 -11.63
C LEU A 16 -7.25 -5.04 -12.96
N GLN A 17 -7.18 -5.84 -14.03
CA GLN A 17 -7.73 -5.47 -15.33
C GLN A 17 -9.26 -5.28 -15.26
N LEU A 18 -9.98 -6.18 -14.59
CA LEU A 18 -11.44 -6.09 -14.44
C LEU A 18 -11.83 -4.80 -13.70
N LEU A 19 -11.15 -4.49 -12.59
CA LEU A 19 -11.41 -3.27 -11.82
C LEU A 19 -11.11 -2.01 -12.64
N ALA A 20 -10.05 -2.04 -13.44
CA ALA A 20 -9.68 -0.96 -14.36
C ALA A 20 -10.75 -0.73 -15.44
N LEU A 21 -11.15 -1.78 -16.15
CA LEU A 21 -12.15 -1.72 -17.23
C LEU A 21 -13.51 -1.23 -16.72
N GLN A 22 -13.93 -1.70 -15.55
CA GLN A 22 -15.20 -1.30 -14.93
C GLN A 22 -15.11 0.01 -14.13
N ARG A 23 -13.93 0.66 -14.09
CA ARG A 23 -13.66 1.88 -13.31
C ARG A 23 -14.15 1.78 -11.86
N LYS A 24 -13.93 0.62 -11.22
CA LYS A 24 -14.36 0.40 -9.84
C LYS A 24 -13.52 1.24 -8.88
N SER A 25 -14.14 1.66 -7.79
CA SER A 25 -13.47 2.26 -6.63
C SER A 25 -13.74 1.41 -5.40
N GLY A 26 -12.76 1.22 -4.54
CA GLY A 26 -12.88 0.40 -3.34
C GLY A 26 -11.55 -0.12 -2.83
N ILE A 27 -11.61 -1.19 -2.04
CA ILE A 27 -10.46 -1.81 -1.38
C ILE A 27 -10.36 -3.26 -1.87
N LEU A 28 -9.23 -3.61 -2.48
CA LEU A 28 -8.88 -4.99 -2.83
C LEU A 28 -7.97 -5.55 -1.73
N ARG A 29 -8.42 -6.62 -1.08
CA ARG A 29 -7.63 -7.42 -0.14
C ARG A 29 -7.22 -8.71 -0.81
N LEU A 30 -5.96 -9.07 -0.62
CA LEU A 30 -5.35 -10.28 -1.14
C LEU A 30 -4.71 -11.01 0.04
N GLU A 31 -4.93 -12.31 0.11
CA GLU A 31 -4.31 -13.18 1.12
C GLU A 31 -3.73 -14.41 0.43
N ARG A 32 -2.42 -14.57 0.49
CA ARG A 32 -1.71 -15.72 -0.07
C ARG A 32 -1.86 -16.91 0.87
N GLU A 33 -1.81 -18.11 0.30
CA GLU A 33 -1.58 -19.32 1.08
C GLU A 33 -0.24 -19.19 1.84
N GLY A 34 -0.28 -19.37 3.17
CA GLY A 34 0.86 -19.05 4.06
C GLY A 34 0.72 -17.75 4.86
N GLY A 35 -0.36 -16.98 4.66
CA GLY A 35 -0.77 -15.87 5.54
C GLY A 35 -0.21 -14.50 5.18
N GLU A 36 0.52 -14.36 4.06
CA GLU A 36 0.93 -13.05 3.54
C GLU A 36 -0.33 -12.30 3.07
N ARG A 37 -0.50 -11.04 3.52
CA ARG A 37 -1.68 -10.21 3.22
C ARG A 37 -1.26 -8.91 2.59
N GLN A 38 -2.04 -8.46 1.62
CA GLN A 38 -1.83 -7.19 0.95
C GLN A 38 -3.16 -6.48 0.70
N VAL A 39 -3.15 -5.17 0.90
CA VAL A 39 -4.30 -4.29 0.64
C VAL A 39 -3.94 -3.30 -0.46
N LEU A 40 -4.81 -3.16 -1.45
CA LEU A 40 -4.72 -2.16 -2.50
C LEU A 40 -5.96 -1.27 -2.45
N PHE A 41 -5.73 0.04 -2.54
CA PHE A 41 -6.79 1.03 -2.66
C PHE A 41 -6.94 1.38 -4.13
N ILE A 42 -8.16 1.22 -4.66
CA ILE A 42 -8.46 1.42 -6.07
C ILE A 42 -9.43 2.59 -6.20
N GLU A 43 -9.10 3.60 -6.99
CA GLU A 43 -9.97 4.72 -7.33
C GLU A 43 -10.16 4.77 -8.84
N ARG A 44 -11.41 4.63 -9.31
CA ARG A 44 -11.79 4.69 -10.74
C ARG A 44 -10.95 3.76 -11.61
N GLY A 45 -10.61 2.59 -11.07
CA GLY A 45 -9.80 1.58 -11.74
C GLY A 45 -8.29 1.73 -11.60
N ALA A 46 -7.79 2.80 -10.96
CA ALA A 46 -6.38 3.03 -10.73
C ALA A 46 -5.98 2.65 -9.29
N ILE A 47 -4.79 2.07 -9.12
CA ILE A 47 -4.22 1.84 -7.79
C ILE A 47 -3.73 3.19 -7.25
N VAL A 48 -4.30 3.64 -6.14
CA VAL A 48 -3.94 4.91 -5.50
C VAL A 48 -3.14 4.71 -4.21
N GLY A 49 -3.09 3.48 -3.68
CA GLY A 49 -2.28 3.15 -2.52
C GLY A 49 -2.16 1.67 -2.25
N THR A 50 -1.08 1.29 -1.56
CA THR A 50 -0.76 -0.10 -1.20
C THR A 50 -0.52 -0.29 0.30
N ARG A 51 -0.75 0.77 1.10
CA ARG A 51 -0.42 0.80 2.53
C ARG A 51 -1.66 1.01 3.37
N ASP A 52 -1.89 0.09 4.30
CA ASP A 52 -2.88 0.32 5.36
C ASP A 52 -2.24 1.18 6.46
N ARG A 53 -2.70 2.43 6.59
CA ARG A 53 -2.20 3.39 7.57
C ARG A 53 -2.59 3.06 9.02
N ARG A 54 -3.48 2.08 9.23
CA ARG A 54 -4.01 1.74 10.56
C ARG A 54 -3.15 0.72 11.30
N THR A 55 -2.21 0.08 10.62
CA THR A 55 -1.33 -0.91 11.25
C THR A 55 -0.21 -0.19 12.00
N LEU A 56 -0.29 -0.20 13.32
CA LEU A 56 0.81 0.21 14.20
C LEU A 56 1.86 -0.93 14.19
N GLY A 57 3.03 -0.71 13.59
CA GLY A 57 4.06 -1.74 13.46
C GLY A 57 5.04 -1.51 12.30
N ASP A 58 5.66 -2.60 11.85
CA ASP A 58 6.67 -2.65 10.78
C ASP A 58 6.05 -2.26 9.43
N ASP A 59 5.98 -0.95 9.18
CA ASP A 59 5.44 -0.38 7.96
C ASP A 59 6.34 -0.80 6.77
N PRO A 60 5.83 -1.59 5.80
CA PRO A 60 6.65 -2.09 4.69
C PRO A 60 7.35 -0.97 3.92
N PHE A 61 6.77 0.23 3.90
CA PHE A 61 7.38 1.38 3.25
C PHE A 61 8.57 1.94 4.02
N LEU A 62 8.56 1.94 5.35
CA LEU A 62 9.73 2.35 6.13
C LEU A 62 10.89 1.37 5.92
N SER A 63 10.59 0.07 5.87
CA SER A 63 11.56 -0.97 5.53
C SER A 63 12.10 -0.82 4.11
N PHE A 64 11.25 -0.45 3.15
CA PHE A 64 11.68 -0.09 1.80
C PHE A 64 12.60 1.14 1.78
N LEU A 65 12.23 2.24 2.46
CA LEU A 65 13.06 3.45 2.50
C LEU A 65 14.45 3.19 3.10
N ARG A 66 14.53 2.32 4.12
CA ARG A 66 15.79 1.83 4.68
C ARG A 66 16.58 1.05 3.63
N GLY A 67 15.98 0.00 3.07
CA GLY A 67 16.66 -0.91 2.14
C GLY A 67 17.11 -0.26 0.83
N ALA A 68 16.37 0.73 0.35
CA ALA A 68 16.70 1.51 -0.85
C ALA A 68 17.62 2.71 -0.56
N GLY A 69 18.02 2.94 0.69
CA GLY A 69 18.96 4.00 1.07
C GLY A 69 18.38 5.42 1.03
N PHE A 70 17.05 5.58 1.04
CA PHE A 70 16.41 6.90 1.16
C PHE A 70 16.59 7.49 2.56
N LEU A 71 16.69 6.64 3.58
CA LEU A 71 16.84 7.01 4.98
C LEU A 71 17.82 6.09 5.70
N THR A 72 18.54 6.63 6.69
CA THR A 72 19.40 5.83 7.58
C THR A 72 18.59 5.10 8.63
N ASP A 73 19.21 4.11 9.28
CA ASP A 73 18.62 3.41 10.42
C ASP A 73 18.27 4.36 11.57
N GLU A 74 19.10 5.37 11.85
CA GLU A 74 18.80 6.36 12.88
C GLU A 74 17.55 7.19 12.53
N GLN A 75 17.41 7.59 11.26
CA GLN A 75 16.24 8.35 10.80
C GLN A 75 14.96 7.52 10.88
N ILE A 76 14.99 6.25 10.46
CA ILE A 76 13.83 5.34 10.56
C ILE A 76 13.45 5.13 12.02
N ASN A 77 14.42 4.88 12.91
CA ASN A 77 14.14 4.69 14.34
C ASN A 77 13.54 5.95 14.98
N ALA A 78 14.00 7.15 14.58
CA ALA A 78 13.40 8.40 15.02
C ALA A 78 11.93 8.53 14.57
N VAL A 79 11.61 8.15 13.33
CA VAL A 79 10.24 8.17 12.81
C VAL A 79 9.35 7.20 13.57
N ILE A 80 9.80 5.96 13.79
CA ILE A 80 9.06 4.93 14.53
C ILE A 80 8.78 5.41 15.97
N ARG A 81 9.77 6.02 16.63
CA ARG A 81 9.59 6.59 17.97
C ARG A 81 8.51 7.67 17.98
N VAL A 82 8.58 8.66 17.08
CA VAL A 82 7.57 9.73 17.01
C VAL A 82 6.19 9.17 16.66
N GLN A 83 6.11 8.18 15.78
CA GLN A 83 4.86 7.50 15.46
C GLN A 83 4.26 6.83 16.70
N SER A 84 5.08 6.14 17.51
CA SER A 84 4.62 5.49 18.73
C SER A 84 4.10 6.48 19.79
N GLU A 85 4.71 7.66 19.87
CA GLU A 85 4.34 8.71 20.83
C GLU A 85 3.12 9.53 20.37
N THR A 86 2.94 9.71 19.06
CA THR A 86 1.95 10.66 18.52
C THR A 86 0.84 10.02 17.70
N SER A 87 0.96 8.73 17.35
CA SER A 87 0.07 8.02 16.41
C SER A 87 -0.12 8.74 15.06
N ARG A 88 0.84 9.59 14.67
CA ARG A 88 0.82 10.29 13.37
C ARG A 88 1.33 9.38 12.26
N ASP A 89 0.89 9.66 11.04
CA ASP A 89 1.33 8.94 9.85
C ASP A 89 2.85 9.12 9.62
N PRO A 90 3.61 8.05 9.33
CA PRO A 90 5.06 8.14 9.09
C PRO A 90 5.44 9.09 7.97
N LEU A 91 4.65 9.21 6.89
CA LEU A 91 4.93 10.14 5.81
C LEU A 91 4.84 11.58 6.27
N TYR A 92 3.86 11.88 7.12
CA TYR A 92 3.72 13.21 7.70
C TYR A 92 4.93 13.55 8.59
N ILE A 93 5.39 12.60 9.41
CA ILE A 93 6.57 12.78 10.27
C ILE A 93 7.81 13.03 9.42
N LEU A 94 8.03 12.21 8.39
CA LEU A 94 9.14 12.31 7.45
C LEU A 94 9.23 13.67 6.76
N LEU A 95 8.09 14.17 6.26
CA LEU A 95 8.01 15.48 5.61
C LEU A 95 8.17 16.63 6.60
N SER A 96 7.48 16.56 7.74
CA SER A 96 7.50 17.63 8.75
C SER A 96 8.87 17.81 9.39
N ALA A 97 9.64 16.72 9.53
CA ALA A 97 11.00 16.73 10.04
C ALA A 97 12.05 17.04 8.95
N GLY A 98 11.65 17.21 7.69
CA GLY A 98 12.56 17.47 6.58
C GLY A 98 13.52 16.32 6.26
N MET A 99 13.21 15.09 6.68
CA MET A 99 14.08 13.93 6.47
C MET A 99 14.13 13.49 5.00
N ILE A 100 13.04 13.72 4.28
CA ILE A 100 12.92 13.47 2.84
C ILE A 100 12.05 14.57 2.22
N GLY A 101 12.48 15.10 1.08
CA GLY A 101 11.70 16.09 0.32
C GLY A 101 10.47 15.46 -0.34
N ARG A 102 9.45 16.27 -0.63
CA ARG A 102 8.19 15.81 -1.23
C ARG A 102 8.40 15.03 -2.53
N ASP A 103 9.19 15.56 -3.45
CA ASP A 103 9.38 14.93 -4.76
C ASP A 103 10.06 13.56 -4.65
N ARG A 104 11.11 13.48 -3.80
CA ARG A 104 11.77 12.21 -3.48
C ARG A 104 10.85 11.22 -2.77
N LEU A 105 9.97 11.71 -1.91
CA LEU A 105 9.00 10.85 -1.24
C LEU A 105 7.97 10.29 -2.22
N VAL A 106 7.50 11.10 -3.17
CA VAL A 106 6.60 10.65 -4.24
C VAL A 106 7.30 9.60 -5.10
N GLU A 107 8.55 9.84 -5.49
CA GLU A 107 9.35 8.86 -6.24
C GLU A 107 9.49 7.53 -5.46
N ALA A 108 9.86 7.59 -4.19
CA ALA A 108 9.97 6.41 -3.34
C ALA A 108 8.64 5.65 -3.21
N LEU A 109 7.52 6.36 -3.07
CA LEU A 109 6.19 5.76 -3.04
C LEU A 109 5.86 5.05 -4.35
N THR A 110 6.14 5.67 -5.50
CA THR A 110 5.94 5.06 -6.82
C THR A 110 6.78 3.78 -6.96
N GLN A 111 8.06 3.82 -6.59
CA GLN A 111 8.94 2.65 -6.65
C GLN A 111 8.45 1.51 -5.74
N HIS A 112 8.06 1.83 -4.50
CA HIS A 112 7.52 0.84 -3.57
C HIS A 112 6.20 0.25 -4.07
N THR A 113 5.29 1.08 -4.60
CA THR A 113 4.04 0.60 -5.21
C THR A 113 4.34 -0.36 -6.36
N GLN A 114 5.28 -0.03 -7.26
CA GLN A 114 5.66 -0.94 -8.34
C GLN A 114 6.16 -2.29 -7.79
N GLN A 115 7.05 -2.29 -6.79
CA GLN A 115 7.55 -3.54 -6.18
C GLN A 115 6.44 -4.38 -5.54
N VAL A 116 5.45 -3.73 -4.89
CA VAL A 116 4.29 -4.44 -4.36
C VAL A 116 3.50 -5.09 -5.49
N ILE A 117 3.22 -4.35 -6.58
CA ILE A 117 2.46 -4.89 -7.71
C ILE A 117 3.22 -6.04 -8.37
N ASP A 118 4.52 -5.87 -8.68
CA ASP A 118 5.33 -6.91 -9.31
C ASP A 118 5.29 -8.23 -8.51
N ARG A 119 5.43 -8.14 -7.18
CA ARG A 119 5.30 -9.29 -6.28
C ARG A 119 3.91 -9.89 -6.32
N LEU A 120 2.85 -9.08 -6.25
CA LEU A 120 1.47 -9.59 -6.28
C LEU A 120 1.14 -10.29 -7.59
N LEU A 121 1.69 -9.85 -8.72
CA LEU A 121 1.48 -10.52 -10.01
C LEU A 121 2.07 -11.94 -10.04
N THR A 122 2.98 -12.27 -9.12
CA THR A 122 3.51 -13.64 -8.96
C THR A 122 2.62 -14.56 -8.11
N TRP A 123 1.58 -14.03 -7.47
CA TRP A 123 0.71 -14.84 -6.61
C TRP A 123 -0.26 -15.67 -7.46
N THR A 124 -0.10 -16.99 -7.40
CA THR A 124 -0.95 -17.96 -8.10
C THR A 124 -1.99 -18.62 -7.20
N GLU A 125 -1.82 -18.54 -5.88
CA GLU A 125 -2.63 -19.22 -4.88
C GLU A 125 -2.98 -18.29 -3.72
N GLY A 126 -4.19 -18.43 -3.18
CA GLY A 126 -4.72 -17.55 -2.15
C GLY A 126 -6.16 -17.12 -2.42
N SER A 127 -6.63 -16.15 -1.64
CA SER A 127 -7.96 -15.56 -1.76
C SER A 127 -7.90 -14.05 -2.03
N TYR A 128 -8.97 -13.53 -2.60
CA TYR A 128 -9.15 -12.11 -2.80
C TYR A 128 -10.54 -11.66 -2.40
N GLU A 129 -10.64 -10.41 -1.94
CA GLU A 129 -11.89 -9.74 -1.64
C GLU A 129 -11.81 -8.28 -2.06
N PHE A 130 -12.68 -7.86 -2.97
CA PHE A 130 -12.90 -6.48 -3.33
C PHE A 130 -14.22 -5.99 -2.74
N SER A 131 -14.14 -4.95 -1.91
CA SER A 131 -15.31 -4.37 -1.24
C SER A 131 -15.21 -2.86 -1.08
N GLY A 132 -16.36 -2.23 -0.79
CA GLY A 132 -16.46 -0.78 -0.60
C GLY A 132 -16.68 0.01 -1.89
N ASP A 133 -16.42 1.31 -1.78
CA ASP A 133 -16.57 2.35 -2.80
C ASP A 133 -15.51 3.45 -2.65
N GLU A 134 -15.64 4.56 -3.39
CA GLU A 134 -14.74 5.72 -3.30
C GLU A 134 -14.65 6.32 -1.89
N ARG A 135 -15.70 6.20 -1.06
CA ARG A 135 -15.71 6.71 0.33
C ARG A 135 -14.96 5.80 1.29
N SER A 136 -14.75 4.55 0.90
CA SER A 136 -14.00 3.56 1.68
C SER A 136 -12.48 3.77 1.57
N ILE A 137 -12.04 4.52 0.55
CA ILE A 137 -10.64 4.83 0.30
C ILE A 137 -10.18 5.91 1.30
N PRO A 138 -9.11 5.67 2.08
CA PRO A 138 -8.55 6.70 2.94
C PRO A 138 -8.16 7.90 2.10
N LYS A 139 -8.46 9.12 2.57
CA LYS A 139 -7.96 10.34 1.91
C LYS A 139 -6.43 10.30 1.89
N MET A 140 -5.85 10.00 0.74
CA MET A 140 -4.41 9.93 0.55
C MET A 140 -3.87 11.35 0.36
N GLY A 141 -3.85 12.11 1.46
CA GLY A 141 -3.37 13.49 1.45
C GLY A 141 -1.85 13.57 1.47
N LEU A 142 -1.23 13.66 0.30
CA LEU A 142 -0.08 14.53 0.07
C LEU A 142 -0.56 15.65 -0.87
N LYS A 143 -1.55 16.45 -0.45
CA LYS A 143 -1.93 17.64 -1.23
C LYS A 143 -0.78 18.64 -1.24
#